data_AF-A0A8S2XNP5-F1
#
_entry.id   AF-A0A8S2XNP5-F1
#
_cell.length_a   1.000
_cell.length_b   1.000
_cell.length_c   1.000
_cell.angle_alpha   90.00
_cell.angle_beta   90.00
_cell.angle_gamma   90.00
#
_symmetry.space_group_name_H-M   'P 1'
#
loop_
_entity.id
_entity.type
_entity.pdbx_description
1 polymer ?
#
loop_
_entity_poly.entity_id
_entity_poly.type
_entity_poly.pdbx_seq_one_letter_code
_entity_poly.pdbx_strand_id
1 'polypeptide(L)'
;IAIPMSMEYDDFMRSLQETDDEPLALVNFTDEEGYGRFLDLHQCYEVYLNIKGIEKLDYLTYLQTFDRLYDIPKERKLHEYKQYLDQHLFTYLFDFLKKIKPLIDIDNDLANVKQDFELKYNDGLFPGWPVSIN
;
A
#
# COMPACT_ATOMS: atom_id res chain seq x y z
N ILE A 1 27.64 -11.96 -12.91
CA ILE A 1 28.12 -11.07 -11.83
C ILE A 1 26.93 -10.21 -11.45
N ALA A 2 26.54 -10.16 -10.17
CA ALA A 2 25.43 -9.30 -9.73
C ALA A 2 25.92 -7.85 -9.75
N ILE A 3 25.16 -6.97 -10.41
CA ILE A 3 25.46 -5.54 -10.47
C ILE A 3 24.90 -4.92 -9.18
N PRO A 4 25.68 -4.12 -8.44
CA PRO A 4 25.17 -3.40 -7.27
C PRO A 4 24.04 -2.44 -7.67
N MET A 5 22.98 -2.33 -6.86
CA MET A 5 21.82 -1.49 -7.19
C MET A 5 22.19 -0.01 -7.42
N SER A 6 23.22 0.50 -6.75
CA SER A 6 23.71 1.87 -6.98
C SER A 6 24.24 2.06 -8.40
N MET A 7 24.87 1.03 -8.99
CA MET A 7 25.34 1.10 -10.38
C MET A 7 24.17 1.03 -11.36
N GLU A 8 23.15 0.19 -11.09
CA GLU A 8 21.92 0.14 -11.91
C GLU A 8 21.19 1.49 -11.88
N TYR A 9 21.14 2.13 -10.71
CA TYR A 9 20.57 3.47 -10.51
C TYR A 9 21.35 4.55 -11.28
N ASP A 10 22.68 4.55 -11.15
CA ASP A 10 23.54 5.53 -11.82
C ASP A 10 23.46 5.43 -13.35
N ASP A 11 23.39 4.21 -13.88
CA ASP A 11 23.26 3.97 -15.32
C ASP A 11 21.86 4.37 -15.83
N PHE A 12 20.80 4.09 -15.07
CA PHE A 12 19.44 4.56 -15.37
C PHE A 12 19.37 6.09 -15.39
N MET A 13 19.92 6.76 -14.37
CA MET A 13 19.96 8.22 -14.30
C MET A 13 20.75 8.85 -15.43
N ARG A 14 21.87 8.24 -15.84
CA ARG A 14 22.64 8.70 -16.99
C ARG A 14 21.82 8.60 -18.28
N SER A 15 21.08 7.51 -18.48
CA SER A 15 20.23 7.34 -19.67
C SER A 15 19.12 8.39 -19.76
N LEU A 16 18.59 8.84 -18.62
CA LEU A 16 17.58 9.91 -18.56
C LEU A 16 18.15 11.30 -18.86
N GLN A 17 19.43 11.54 -18.53
CA GLN A 17 20.11 12.81 -18.83
C GLN A 17 20.54 12.93 -20.30
N GLU A 18 20.69 11.79 -21.01
CA GLU A 18 21.09 11.76 -22.42
C GLU A 18 19.93 12.04 -23.39
N THR A 19 18.68 11.91 -22.94
CA THR A 19 17.50 12.29 -23.71
C THR A 19 17.19 13.78 -23.49
N ASP A 20 17.38 14.62 -24.53
CA ASP A 20 17.03 16.07 -24.55
C ASP A 20 15.51 16.35 -24.41
N ASP A 21 14.68 15.31 -24.27
CA ASP A 21 13.27 15.43 -23.93
C ASP A 21 13.17 15.89 -22.46
N GLU A 22 12.73 17.15 -22.28
CA GLU A 22 12.31 17.74 -21.01
C GLU A 22 11.66 16.65 -20.13
N PRO A 23 12.20 16.36 -18.92
CA PRO A 23 12.02 15.08 -18.25
C PRO A 23 10.55 14.76 -18.21
N LEU A 24 10.13 13.82 -19.07
CA LEU A 24 8.74 13.38 -19.20
C LEU A 24 8.28 12.93 -17.83
N ALA A 25 7.69 13.87 -17.08
CA ALA A 25 7.28 13.78 -15.69
C ALA A 25 7.70 12.47 -15.03
N LEU A 26 9.00 12.34 -14.72
CA LEU A 26 9.52 11.14 -14.07
C LEU A 26 8.67 10.95 -12.82
N VAL A 27 7.96 9.82 -12.79
CA VAL A 27 7.09 9.50 -11.67
C VAL A 27 7.96 9.51 -10.41
N ASN A 28 7.66 10.43 -9.49
CA ASN A 28 8.48 10.63 -8.29
C ASN A 28 8.37 9.41 -7.37
N PHE A 29 9.45 8.65 -7.30
CA PHE A 29 9.70 7.63 -6.29
C PHE A 29 10.71 8.15 -5.27
N THR A 30 10.61 7.70 -4.03
CA THR A 30 11.69 7.93 -3.05
C THR A 30 12.85 6.99 -3.30
N ASP A 31 14.01 7.28 -2.69
CA ASP A 31 15.18 6.40 -2.78
C ASP A 31 14.89 5.02 -2.17
N GLU A 32 14.10 4.97 -1.10
CA GLU A 32 13.65 3.74 -0.43
C GLU A 32 12.73 2.88 -1.30
N GLU A 33 11.92 3.52 -2.16
CA GLU A 33 11.04 2.83 -3.11
C GLU A 33 11.81 2.21 -4.29
N GLY A 34 13.03 2.69 -4.57
CA GLY A 34 13.90 2.14 -5.60
C GLY A 34 13.24 2.06 -6.98
N TYR A 35 12.63 3.16 -7.44
CA TYR A 35 11.87 3.24 -8.71
C TYR A 35 10.74 2.22 -8.84
N GLY A 36 9.98 2.02 -7.76
CA GLY A 36 8.84 1.12 -7.77
C GLY A 36 9.19 -0.34 -7.49
N ARG A 37 10.45 -0.63 -7.15
CA ARG A 37 10.89 -1.98 -6.78
C ARG A 37 10.47 -2.38 -5.38
N PHE A 38 10.38 -1.42 -4.46
CA PHE A 38 10.06 -1.63 -3.05
C PHE A 38 8.94 -0.72 -2.59
N LEU A 39 8.21 -1.17 -1.57
CA LEU A 39 7.25 -0.36 -0.82
C LEU A 39 7.93 0.13 0.45
N ASP A 40 7.95 1.43 0.67
CA ASP A 40 8.35 1.99 1.96
C ASP A 40 7.12 2.09 2.88
N LEU A 41 6.96 1.09 3.74
CA LEU A 41 5.88 1.05 4.73
C LEU A 41 6.31 1.61 6.10
N HIS A 42 7.50 2.21 6.22
CA HIS A 42 7.99 2.71 7.50
C HIS A 42 7.10 3.83 8.05
N GLN A 43 6.70 4.78 7.19
CA GLN A 43 5.79 5.85 7.58
C GLN A 43 4.42 5.32 8.03
N CYS A 44 3.89 4.31 7.34
CA CYS A 44 2.64 3.65 7.75
C CYS A 44 2.79 2.98 9.12
N TYR A 45 3.93 2.33 9.37
CA TYR A 45 4.24 1.71 10.66
C TYR A 45 4.32 2.72 11.81
N GLU A 46 4.95 3.88 11.61
CA GLU A 46 5.00 4.93 12.64
C GLU A 46 3.61 5.42 13.03
N VAL A 47 2.73 5.61 12.03
CA VAL A 47 1.33 5.99 12.27
C VAL A 47 0.60 4.86 13.02
N TYR A 48 0.79 3.60 12.61
CA TYR A 48 0.19 2.44 13.26
C TYR A 48 0.54 2.36 14.76
N LEU A 49 1.80 2.59 15.13
CA LEU A 49 2.25 2.57 16.52
C LEU A 49 1.63 3.66 17.40
N ASN A 50 1.14 4.75 16.80
CA ASN A 50 0.53 5.87 17.51
C ASN A 50 -0.96 5.65 17.80
N ILE A 51 -1.58 4.61 17.25
CA ILE A 51 -3.00 4.31 17.46
C ILE A 51 -3.24 3.80 18.87
N LYS A 52 -4.17 4.41 19.59
CA LYS A 52 -4.44 4.05 20.99
C LYS A 52 -5.13 2.69 21.08
N GLY A 53 -4.60 1.87 21.97
CA GLY A 53 -5.19 0.56 22.29
C GLY A 53 -4.86 -0.53 21.29
N ILE A 54 -4.01 -0.28 20.30
CA ILE A 54 -3.44 -1.33 19.46
C ILE A 54 -2.15 -1.86 20.09
N GLU A 55 -1.91 -3.17 19.92
CA GLU A 55 -0.69 -3.82 20.36
C GLU A 55 0.50 -3.29 19.57
N LYS A 56 1.57 -2.90 20.28
CA LYS A 56 2.80 -2.47 19.64
C LYS A 56 3.54 -3.70 19.12
N LEU A 57 3.87 -3.66 17.85
CA LEU A 57 4.59 -4.72 17.14
C LEU A 57 5.93 -4.14 16.67
N ASP A 58 6.94 -4.99 16.49
CA ASP A 58 8.13 -4.57 15.74
C ASP A 58 7.82 -4.45 14.23
N TYR A 59 8.71 -3.80 13.50
CA TYR A 59 8.51 -3.52 12.08
C TYR A 59 8.36 -4.80 11.23
N LEU A 60 9.11 -5.85 11.53
CA LEU A 60 9.04 -7.11 10.77
C LEU A 60 7.69 -7.80 10.98
N THR A 61 7.21 -7.83 12.22
CA THR A 61 5.89 -8.36 12.57
C THR A 61 4.77 -7.55 11.92
N TYR A 62 4.91 -6.22 11.86
CA TYR A 62 4.00 -5.35 11.11
C TYR A 62 3.96 -5.72 9.62
N LEU A 63 5.11 -5.86 8.96
CA LEU A 63 5.17 -6.23 7.54
C LEU A 63 4.55 -7.61 7.23
N GLN A 64 4.53 -8.53 8.20
CA GLN A 64 3.89 -9.84 8.04
C GLN A 64 2.36 -9.81 8.21
N THR A 65 1.81 -8.73 8.78
CA THR A 65 0.42 -8.67 9.26
C THR A 65 -0.36 -7.44 8.81
N PHE A 66 0.27 -6.46 8.16
CA PHE A 66 -0.37 -5.18 7.80
C PHE A 66 -1.61 -5.32 6.91
N ASP A 67 -1.70 -6.40 6.13
CA ASP A 67 -2.81 -6.74 5.24
C ASP A 67 -3.89 -7.62 5.91
N ARG A 68 -3.61 -8.16 7.10
CA ARG A 68 -4.53 -9.04 7.85
C ARG A 68 -5.50 -8.25 8.70
N LEU A 69 -6.30 -7.42 8.03
CA LEU A 69 -7.25 -6.52 8.70
C LEU A 69 -8.30 -7.27 9.55
N TYR A 70 -8.57 -8.54 9.24
CA TYR A 70 -9.51 -9.38 9.97
C TYR A 70 -9.00 -9.86 11.34
N ASP A 71 -7.68 -9.87 11.57
CA ASP A 71 -7.09 -10.27 12.86
C ASP A 71 -7.28 -9.18 13.94
N ILE A 72 -7.53 -7.93 13.53
CA ILE A 72 -7.76 -6.82 14.44
C ILE A 72 -9.23 -6.83 14.94
N PRO A 73 -9.46 -6.95 16.27
CA PRO A 73 -10.80 -6.98 16.83
C PRO A 73 -11.60 -5.71 16.50
N LYS A 74 -12.92 -5.86 16.35
CA LYS A 74 -13.82 -4.75 15.98
C LYS A 74 -13.72 -3.58 16.96
N GLU A 75 -13.50 -3.86 18.25
CA GLU A 75 -13.39 -2.89 19.33
C GLU A 75 -12.13 -2.01 19.20
N ARG A 76 -11.12 -2.49 18.48
CA ARG A 76 -9.88 -1.76 18.18
C ARG A 76 -9.95 -0.97 16.87
N LYS A 77 -10.93 -1.25 16.00
CA LYS A 77 -11.18 -0.56 14.73
C LYS A 77 -11.92 0.78 14.93
N LEU A 78 -11.40 1.60 15.83
CA LEU A 78 -11.92 2.93 16.16
C LEU A 78 -11.50 3.98 15.10
N HIS A 79 -11.81 5.25 15.37
CA HIS A 79 -11.55 6.35 14.43
C HIS A 79 -10.07 6.44 14.00
N GLU A 80 -9.12 6.40 14.95
CA GLU A 80 -7.69 6.47 14.67
C GLU A 80 -7.22 5.31 13.75
N TYR A 81 -7.74 4.09 13.96
CA TYR A 81 -7.41 2.96 13.09
C TYR A 81 -7.99 3.08 11.68
N LYS A 82 -9.22 3.59 11.55
CA LYS A 82 -9.82 3.86 10.24
C LYS A 82 -9.04 4.94 9.48
N GLN A 83 -8.58 5.99 10.16
CA GLN A 83 -7.74 7.02 9.56
C GLN A 83 -6.41 6.44 9.09
N TYR A 84 -5.75 5.62 9.91
CA TYR A 84 -4.55 4.87 9.49
C TYR A 84 -4.79 4.05 8.21
N LEU A 85 -5.87 3.27 8.17
CA LEU A 85 -6.16 2.43 7.00
C LEU A 85 -6.43 3.24 5.74
N ASP A 86 -7.25 4.28 5.82
CA ASP A 86 -7.70 5.05 4.65
C ASP A 86 -6.64 6.05 4.17
N GLN A 87 -6.17 6.91 5.09
CA GLN A 87 -5.35 8.08 4.76
C GLN A 87 -3.86 7.78 4.66
N HIS A 88 -3.41 6.68 5.26
CA HIS A 88 -1.99 6.32 5.25
C HIS A 88 -1.76 5.06 4.43
N LEU A 89 -2.28 3.91 4.86
CA LEU A 89 -1.98 2.65 4.20
C LEU A 89 -2.59 2.56 2.80
N PHE A 90 -3.92 2.72 2.68
CA PHE A 90 -4.61 2.59 1.41
C PHE A 90 -4.16 3.66 0.41
N THR A 91 -4.11 4.92 0.85
CA THR A 91 -3.67 6.04 -0.01
C THR A 91 -2.26 5.80 -0.54
N TYR A 92 -1.30 5.42 0.32
CA TYR A 92 0.06 5.09 -0.10
C TYR A 92 0.10 3.96 -1.14
N LEU A 93 -0.52 2.82 -0.83
CA LEU A 93 -0.51 1.65 -1.72
C LEU A 93 -1.19 1.95 -3.07
N PHE A 94 -2.28 2.71 -3.05
CA PHE A 94 -3.01 3.08 -4.24
C PHE A 94 -2.22 4.04 -5.13
N ASP A 95 -1.65 5.09 -4.56
CA ASP A 95 -0.81 6.03 -5.28
C ASP A 95 0.43 5.34 -5.84
N PHE A 96 1.08 4.49 -5.04
CA PHE A 96 2.20 3.68 -5.51
C PHE A 96 1.80 2.78 -6.68
N LEU A 97 0.64 2.12 -6.63
CA LEU A 97 0.16 1.27 -7.72
C LEU A 97 -0.06 2.08 -9.00
N LYS A 98 -0.65 3.29 -8.89
CA LYS A 98 -0.82 4.21 -10.03
C LYS A 98 0.52 4.62 -10.64
N LYS A 99 1.54 4.82 -9.81
CA LYS A 99 2.91 5.14 -10.23
C LYS A 99 3.57 3.98 -10.99
N ILE A 100 3.50 2.75 -10.47
CA ILE A 100 4.19 1.60 -11.06
C ILE A 100 3.45 0.95 -12.24
N LYS A 101 2.14 1.18 -12.35
CA LYS A 101 1.27 0.58 -13.36
C LYS A 101 0.36 1.63 -14.02
N PRO A 102 0.94 2.67 -14.67
CA PRO A 102 0.18 3.78 -15.22
C PRO A 102 -0.75 3.40 -16.38
N LEU A 103 -0.53 2.24 -17.02
CA LEU A 103 -1.35 1.75 -18.13
C LEU A 103 -2.58 0.94 -17.67
N ILE A 104 -2.71 0.69 -16.37
CA ILE A 104 -3.82 -0.09 -15.81
C ILE A 104 -4.89 0.88 -15.28
N ASP A 105 -6.14 0.63 -15.64
CA ASP A 105 -7.31 1.32 -15.07
C ASP A 105 -7.62 0.76 -13.67
N ILE A 106 -6.81 1.20 -12.71
CA ILE A 106 -6.91 0.77 -11.31
C ILE A 106 -8.25 1.21 -10.69
N ASP A 107 -8.83 2.31 -11.17
CA ASP A 107 -10.12 2.80 -10.70
C ASP A 107 -11.25 1.83 -11.09
N ASN A 108 -11.22 1.30 -12.32
CA ASN A 108 -12.12 0.23 -12.75
C ASN A 108 -11.88 -1.08 -11.98
N ASP A 109 -10.62 -1.46 -11.73
CA ASP A 109 -10.30 -2.65 -10.93
C ASP A 109 -10.86 -2.53 -9.50
N LEU A 110 -10.73 -1.36 -8.86
CA LEU A 110 -11.33 -1.10 -7.55
C LEU A 110 -12.86 -1.18 -7.58
N ALA A 111 -13.49 -0.68 -8.64
CA ALA A 111 -14.95 -0.78 -8.81
C ALA A 111 -15.40 -2.25 -8.88
N ASN A 112 -14.67 -3.08 -9.63
CA ASN A 112 -14.93 -4.52 -9.72
C ASN A 112 -14.72 -5.23 -8.37
N VAL A 113 -13.64 -4.91 -7.65
CA VAL A 113 -13.38 -5.44 -6.30
C VAL A 113 -14.49 -5.04 -5.34
N LYS A 114 -14.98 -3.79 -5.40
CA LYS A 114 -16.10 -3.33 -4.57
C LYS A 114 -17.38 -4.10 -4.89
N GLN A 115 -17.68 -4.34 -6.17
CA GLN A 115 -18.86 -5.12 -6.54
C GLN A 115 -18.79 -6.56 -6.00
N ASP A 116 -17.64 -7.22 -6.14
CA ASP A 116 -17.42 -8.57 -5.60
C ASP A 116 -17.50 -8.60 -4.06
N PHE A 117 -16.96 -7.56 -3.40
CA PHE A 117 -17.09 -7.38 -1.96
C PHE A 117 -18.56 -7.30 -1.53
N GLU A 118 -19.37 -6.44 -2.15
CA GLU A 118 -20.78 -6.27 -1.79
C GLU A 118 -21.57 -7.57 -1.94
N LEU A 119 -21.31 -8.36 -3.01
CA LEU A 119 -21.94 -9.67 -3.19
C LEU A 119 -21.58 -10.62 -2.04
N LYS A 120 -20.28 -10.78 -1.76
CA LYS A 120 -19.80 -11.67 -0.68
C LYS A 120 -20.24 -11.23 0.71
N TYR A 121 -20.32 -9.91 0.93
CA TYR A 121 -20.72 -9.34 2.20
C TYR A 121 -22.20 -9.56 2.47
N ASN A 122 -23.07 -9.33 1.47
CA ASN A 122 -24.51 -9.55 1.59
C ASN A 122 -24.86 -11.04 1.77
N ASP A 123 -24.09 -11.94 1.17
CA ASP A 123 -24.26 -13.40 1.32
C ASP A 123 -23.65 -13.95 2.63
N GLY A 124 -23.02 -13.10 3.45
CA GLY A 124 -22.36 -13.52 4.69
C GLY A 124 -21.11 -14.40 4.49
N LEU A 125 -20.55 -14.40 3.28
CA LEU A 125 -19.38 -15.19 2.89
C LEU A 125 -18.06 -14.46 3.13
N PHE A 126 -18.11 -13.20 3.61
CA PHE A 126 -16.90 -12.40 3.81
C PHE A 126 -16.15 -12.80 5.09
N PRO A 127 -14.89 -13.28 4.99
CA PRO A 127 -14.16 -13.81 6.13
C PRO A 127 -13.85 -12.75 7.18
N GLY A 128 -14.03 -13.09 8.46
CA GLY A 128 -13.78 -12.21 9.61
C GLY A 128 -14.89 -11.21 9.92
N TRP A 129 -15.96 -11.15 9.10
CA TRP A 129 -17.08 -10.23 9.28
C TRP A 129 -18.42 -10.97 9.18
N PRO A 130 -18.79 -11.78 10.18
CA PRO A 130 -20.10 -12.41 10.19
C PRO A 130 -21.18 -11.33 10.22
N VAL A 131 -22.07 -11.33 9.22
CA VAL A 131 -23.34 -10.61 9.33
C VAL A 131 -24.04 -11.25 10.53
N SER A 132 -24.23 -10.47 11.59
CA SER A 132 -24.92 -10.94 12.79
C SER A 132 -26.24 -11.57 12.38
N ILE A 133 -26.31 -12.90 12.41
CA ILE A 133 -27.54 -13.65 12.26
C ILE A 133 -28.33 -13.35 13.53
N ASN A 134 -29.30 -12.43 13.41
CA ASN A 134 -30.33 -12.24 14.44
C ASN A 134 -31.22 -13.48 14.54
#